data_AF-A0A3B8UH98-F1
#
_entry.id   AF-A0A3B8UH98-F1
#
_cell.length_a   1.000
_cell.length_b   1.000
_cell.length_c   1.000
_cell.angle_alpha   90.00
_cell.angle_beta   90.00
_cell.angle_gamma   90.00
#
_symmetry.space_group_name_H-M   'P 1'
#
loop_
_entity.id
_entity.type
_entity.pdbx_description
1 polymer ?
#
loop_
_entity_poly.entity_id
_entity_poly.type
_entity_poly.pdbx_seq_one_letter_code
_entity_poly.pdbx_strand_id
1 'polypeptide(L)'
;MRQTQGNVALMFAIALPILMMITLGAVDLHQASKVKAELQDALDAAALAAARSVYSDNVNINRVGMAALKANMPRYFQAGSDDTATFVLANNRVTGEARVNVKVLVANIFLPPYGKLLDDYLPVGSRSEVLRASRNVEVAMALDITGSMDNCTRNCPPTSKLQDLQAAAKNLIDIVVQDQQTPFYSKVALVPYAAGVNVGSLAAQARGPLDSTTRSVTAASWVSGTVRTITSISRASPTTITSSGHGFVTGDRVVLWNVQDIPGLNGVPYEVVSISTNQFQLRTLSASGAASSYQGSSVSTTKSAYVAKCVRNDCGLTVTAASHGLSVNDYVRLTGMGGLTQLNDAGFRVASVIGSQVILDTTRSLGLAGTAKGGVSYSSGGQLMNGRDGAQWRVFPTADGYVNVLPSSTCVSERVGAERYTEARPSTAYVGRSYLDSSNACPSAAITPLTASASTLKAKIDQMRGGGSTAGQIGIAWAWYMLSPNFASLFDGAGKPGAYAPTETLKVAILMTDGEFNTPFRDGVIGLDAGTGSGALNTHINLNSSNGDPFAQSVELCRAMHARGVVVYTVGFDLGSDTGRPNVIDSALDVMEACATNKNTHFFQANSGADLKEAFRAIGRDITRLRIAR
;
A
#
# COMPACT_ATOMS: atom_id res chain seq x y z
N MET A 1 -81.17 63.77 56.38
CA MET A 1 -79.79 63.23 56.49
C MET A 1 -79.49 62.44 55.22
N ARG A 2 -78.57 62.93 54.37
CA ARG A 2 -78.20 62.29 53.10
C ARG A 2 -76.91 61.50 53.35
N GLN A 3 -76.98 60.17 53.38
CA GLN A 3 -75.82 59.32 53.64
C GLN A 3 -74.86 59.36 52.44
N THR A 4 -73.62 59.78 52.67
CA THR A 4 -72.53 59.87 51.68
C THR A 4 -71.63 58.62 51.64
N GLN A 5 -72.04 57.51 52.27
CA GLN A 5 -71.24 56.26 52.35
C GLN A 5 -71.44 55.30 51.16
N GLY A 6 -72.36 55.56 50.22
CA GLY A 6 -72.64 54.67 49.09
C GLY A 6 -71.64 54.73 47.93
N ASN A 7 -70.84 55.81 47.81
CA ASN A 7 -69.97 56.01 46.65
C ASN A 7 -68.69 55.14 46.71
N VAL A 8 -68.19 54.84 47.91
CA VAL A 8 -67.01 53.97 48.12
C VAL A 8 -67.35 52.52 47.80
N ALA A 9 -68.54 52.05 48.22
CA ALA A 9 -69.00 50.70 47.91
C ALA A 9 -69.22 50.50 46.40
N LEU A 10 -69.72 51.52 45.70
CA LEU A 10 -69.91 51.50 44.25
C LEU A 10 -68.56 51.48 43.50
N MET A 11 -67.61 52.33 43.89
CA MET A 11 -66.26 52.34 43.31
C MET A 11 -65.51 51.02 43.57
N PHE A 12 -65.65 50.45 44.77
CA PHE A 12 -65.07 49.16 45.12
C PHE A 12 -65.71 48.01 44.33
N ALA A 13 -67.04 48.01 44.17
CA ALA A 13 -67.76 47.01 43.39
C ALA A 13 -67.38 47.02 41.90
N ILE A 14 -67.02 48.18 41.34
CA ILE A 14 -66.55 48.32 39.95
C ILE A 14 -65.06 48.00 39.81
N ALA A 15 -64.23 48.32 40.81
CA ALA A 15 -62.79 48.03 40.78
C ALA A 15 -62.45 46.56 41.05
N LEU A 16 -63.26 45.85 41.84
CA LEU A 16 -63.00 44.47 42.26
C LEU A 16 -62.92 43.47 41.09
N PRO A 17 -63.80 43.50 40.06
CA PRO A 17 -63.66 42.66 38.87
C PRO A 17 -62.36 42.92 38.10
N ILE A 18 -61.91 44.18 38.01
CA ILE A 18 -60.69 44.57 37.30
C ILE A 18 -59.46 44.05 38.05
N LEU A 19 -59.41 44.23 39.37
CA LEU A 19 -58.34 43.72 40.21
C LEU A 19 -58.28 42.18 40.20
N MET A 20 -59.43 41.50 40.22
CA MET A 20 -59.49 40.05 40.05
C MET A 20 -58.95 39.61 38.68
N MET A 21 -59.31 40.30 37.60
CA MET A 21 -58.78 40.00 36.26
C MET A 21 -57.26 40.14 36.20
N ILE A 22 -56.70 41.20 36.78
CA ILE A 22 -55.25 41.43 36.81
C ILE A 22 -54.54 40.34 37.61
N THR A 23 -55.06 39.99 38.79
CA THR A 23 -54.45 38.96 39.65
C THR A 23 -54.54 37.57 39.03
N LEU A 24 -55.69 37.17 38.50
CA LEU A 24 -55.87 35.86 37.86
C LEU A 24 -55.09 35.78 36.54
N GLY A 25 -55.07 36.85 35.74
CA GLY A 25 -54.26 36.92 34.53
C GLY A 25 -52.77 36.83 34.81
N ALA A 26 -52.30 37.39 35.93
CA ALA A 26 -50.92 37.22 36.39
C ALA A 26 -50.61 35.77 36.78
N VAL A 27 -51.55 35.06 37.40
CA VAL A 27 -51.40 33.62 37.71
C VAL A 27 -51.33 32.79 36.42
N ASP A 28 -52.13 33.11 35.42
CA ASP A 28 -52.11 32.42 34.12
C ASP A 28 -50.83 32.64 33.36
N LEU A 29 -50.34 33.88 33.32
CA LEU A 29 -49.03 34.20 32.76
C LEU A 29 -47.91 33.47 33.51
N HIS A 30 -48.00 33.38 34.84
CA HIS A 30 -47.04 32.64 35.65
C HIS A 30 -47.08 31.13 35.35
N GLN A 31 -48.27 30.52 35.27
CA GLN A 31 -48.41 29.11 34.91
C GLN A 31 -47.89 28.84 33.49
N ALA A 32 -48.28 29.67 32.51
CA ALA A 32 -47.80 29.54 31.14
C ALA A 32 -46.28 29.70 31.04
N SER A 33 -45.70 30.64 31.78
CA SER A 33 -44.25 30.85 31.84
C SER A 33 -43.54 29.66 32.48
N LYS A 34 -44.12 29.07 33.54
CA LYS A 34 -43.59 27.87 34.19
C LYS A 34 -43.61 26.68 33.23
N VAL A 35 -44.74 26.41 32.58
CA VAL A 35 -44.85 25.31 31.59
C VAL A 35 -43.92 25.56 30.40
N LYS A 36 -43.73 26.83 29.98
CA LYS A 36 -42.77 27.16 28.92
C LYS A 36 -41.34 26.80 29.30
N ALA A 37 -40.93 27.08 30.54
CA ALA A 37 -39.60 26.71 31.02
C ALA A 37 -39.44 25.19 31.12
N GLU A 38 -40.41 24.49 31.71
CA GLU A 38 -40.41 23.02 31.79
C GLU A 38 -40.40 22.37 30.40
N LEU A 39 -41.15 22.92 29.44
CA LEU A 39 -41.16 22.47 28.04
C LEU A 39 -39.80 22.67 27.38
N GLN A 40 -39.14 23.81 27.59
CA GLN A 40 -37.82 24.08 27.05
C GLN A 40 -36.78 23.08 27.59
N ASP A 41 -36.76 22.87 28.90
CA ASP A 41 -35.82 21.93 29.55
C ASP A 41 -36.04 20.49 29.04
N ALA A 42 -37.31 20.06 28.94
CA ALA A 42 -37.68 18.75 28.43
C ALA A 42 -37.33 18.59 26.94
N LEU A 43 -37.53 19.65 26.14
CA LEU A 43 -37.23 19.67 24.71
C LEU A 43 -35.71 19.65 24.45
N ASP A 44 -34.91 20.36 25.25
CA ASP A 44 -33.45 20.34 25.17
C ASP A 44 -32.89 18.95 25.48
N ALA A 45 -33.38 18.30 26.54
CA ALA A 45 -33.02 16.93 26.87
C ALA A 45 -33.43 15.94 25.76
N ALA A 46 -34.61 16.11 25.18
CA ALA A 46 -35.12 15.27 24.10
C ALA A 46 -34.35 15.47 22.78
N ALA A 47 -34.02 16.71 22.42
CA ALA A 47 -33.22 17.05 21.25
C ALA A 47 -31.79 16.49 21.39
N LEU A 48 -31.21 16.54 22.59
CA LEU A 48 -29.90 15.93 22.88
C LEU A 48 -29.95 14.40 22.79
N ALA A 49 -30.99 13.76 23.33
CA ALA A 49 -31.18 12.31 23.22
C ALA A 49 -31.34 11.87 21.76
N ALA A 50 -32.11 12.62 20.97
CA ALA A 50 -32.26 12.40 19.54
C ALA A 50 -30.93 12.60 18.78
N ALA A 51 -30.16 13.64 19.12
CA ALA A 51 -28.85 13.94 18.51
C ALA A 51 -27.79 12.86 18.82
N ARG A 52 -27.87 12.22 19.99
CA ARG A 52 -26.99 11.09 20.37
C ARG A 52 -27.38 9.75 19.74
N SER A 53 -28.57 9.64 19.15
CA SER A 53 -29.02 8.40 18.54
C SER A 53 -28.24 8.05 17.27
N VAL A 54 -28.13 6.77 16.90
CA VAL A 54 -27.40 6.32 15.70
C VAL A 54 -28.13 6.60 14.39
N TYR A 55 -29.36 7.11 14.45
CA TYR A 55 -30.22 7.27 13.28
C TYR A 55 -29.84 8.51 12.46
N SER A 56 -30.12 8.44 11.16
CA SER A 56 -29.90 9.52 10.20
C SER A 56 -31.18 9.91 9.46
N ASP A 57 -32.26 9.14 9.60
CA ASP A 57 -33.57 9.44 9.03
C ASP A 57 -34.47 10.15 10.04
N ASN A 58 -35.32 11.05 9.54
CA ASN A 58 -36.21 11.86 10.37
C ASN A 58 -37.24 11.02 11.14
N VAL A 59 -37.64 9.85 10.62
CA VAL A 59 -38.65 9.00 11.26
C VAL A 59 -38.11 8.45 12.58
N ASN A 60 -36.91 7.88 12.56
CA ASN A 60 -36.28 7.33 13.74
C ASN A 60 -35.75 8.41 14.71
N ILE A 61 -35.26 9.54 14.18
CA ILE A 61 -34.89 10.70 15.00
C ILE A 61 -36.11 11.22 15.78
N ASN A 62 -37.24 11.39 15.10
CA ASN A 62 -38.50 11.79 15.71
C ASN A 62 -38.98 10.78 16.75
N ARG A 63 -38.86 9.48 16.47
CA ARG A 63 -39.22 8.42 17.43
C ARG A 63 -38.41 8.51 18.73
N VAL A 64 -37.09 8.70 18.65
CA VAL A 64 -36.23 8.83 19.84
C VAL A 64 -36.51 10.13 20.59
N GLY A 65 -36.60 11.25 19.88
CA GLY A 65 -36.90 12.56 20.47
C GLY A 65 -38.26 12.56 21.16
N MET A 66 -39.31 12.03 20.52
CA MET A 66 -40.65 11.95 21.09
C MET A 66 -40.70 11.04 22.32
N ALA A 67 -39.98 9.92 22.32
CA ALA A 67 -39.91 9.04 23.48
C ALA A 67 -39.26 9.75 24.68
N ALA A 68 -38.16 10.47 24.45
CA ALA A 68 -37.48 11.25 25.48
C ALA A 68 -38.34 12.43 25.98
N LEU A 69 -39.02 13.14 25.07
CA LEU A 69 -39.90 14.26 25.42
C LEU A 69 -41.08 13.80 26.28
N LYS A 70 -41.74 12.71 25.91
CA LYS A 70 -42.84 12.11 26.68
C LYS A 70 -42.39 11.64 28.07
N ALA A 71 -41.16 11.11 28.17
CA ALA A 71 -40.61 10.70 29.46
C ALA A 71 -40.38 11.89 30.40
N ASN A 72 -39.97 13.05 29.85
CA ASN A 72 -39.75 14.27 30.63
C ASN A 72 -41.05 15.06 30.93
N MET A 73 -42.09 14.91 30.10
CA MET A 73 -43.37 15.61 30.23
C MET A 73 -44.56 14.62 30.24
N PRO A 74 -44.68 13.72 31.22
CA PRO A 74 -45.68 12.63 31.20
C PRO A 74 -47.14 13.09 31.27
N ARG A 75 -47.38 14.35 31.68
CA ARG A 75 -48.70 14.97 31.72
C ARG A 75 -49.14 15.58 30.38
N TYR A 76 -48.23 15.70 29.43
CA TYR A 76 -48.45 16.29 28.10
C TYR A 76 -48.16 15.24 27.01
N PHE A 77 -48.62 15.47 25.78
CA PHE A 77 -48.42 14.56 24.63
C PHE A 77 -49.05 13.15 24.81
N GLN A 78 -50.17 13.07 25.54
CA GLN A 78 -50.95 11.84 25.72
C GLN A 78 -51.84 11.56 24.49
N ALA A 79 -52.38 10.33 24.39
CA ALA A 79 -53.28 9.99 23.29
C ALA A 79 -54.55 10.87 23.36
N GLY A 80 -54.81 11.66 22.32
CA GLY A 80 -55.97 12.56 22.23
C GLY A 80 -55.73 14.00 22.69
N SER A 81 -54.51 14.39 23.06
CA SER A 81 -54.14 15.80 23.29
C SER A 81 -53.85 16.53 21.97
N ASP A 82 -54.16 17.83 21.90
CA ASP A 82 -53.77 18.73 20.79
C ASP A 82 -52.28 19.15 20.83
N ASP A 83 -51.51 18.61 21.77
CA ASP A 83 -50.08 18.87 21.88
C ASP A 83 -49.31 18.29 20.68
N THR A 84 -48.41 19.08 20.10
CA THR A 84 -47.64 18.68 18.91
C THR A 84 -46.14 18.78 19.18
N ALA A 85 -45.38 17.79 18.72
CA ALA A 85 -43.93 17.85 18.76
C ALA A 85 -43.31 17.10 17.58
N THR A 86 -42.17 17.61 17.10
CA THR A 86 -41.42 17.05 15.98
C THR A 86 -39.92 17.23 16.19
N PHE A 87 -39.13 16.24 15.77
CA PHE A 87 -37.68 16.32 15.71
C PHE A 87 -37.21 16.00 14.29
N VAL A 88 -36.44 16.92 13.72
CA VAL A 88 -35.92 16.81 12.35
C VAL A 88 -34.41 16.94 12.39
N LEU A 89 -33.72 16.06 11.65
CA LEU A 89 -32.27 16.15 11.44
C LEU A 89 -32.01 16.82 10.09
N ALA A 90 -31.35 17.98 10.12
CA ALA A 90 -30.91 18.68 8.92
C ALA A 90 -29.50 19.24 9.15
N ASN A 91 -28.59 19.06 8.19
CA ASN A 91 -27.22 19.58 8.25
C ASN A 91 -26.49 19.29 9.58
N ASN A 92 -26.63 18.06 10.10
CA ASN A 92 -26.03 17.60 11.36
C ASN A 92 -26.51 18.38 12.61
N ARG A 93 -27.66 19.06 12.50
CA ARG A 93 -28.39 19.75 13.57
C ARG A 93 -29.73 19.03 13.75
N VAL A 94 -30.01 18.60 14.97
CA VAL A 94 -31.36 18.15 15.34
C VAL A 94 -32.11 19.37 15.83
N THR A 95 -33.20 19.70 15.14
CA THR A 95 -34.14 20.74 15.56
C THR A 95 -35.39 20.06 16.11
N GLY A 96 -35.67 20.29 17.39
CA GLY A 96 -36.91 19.91 18.05
C GLY A 96 -37.83 21.11 18.15
N GLU A 97 -39.09 20.96 17.77
CA GLU A 97 -40.14 21.95 18.00
C GLU A 97 -41.30 21.28 18.72
N ALA A 98 -41.81 21.92 19.77
CA ALA A 98 -42.95 21.42 20.53
C ALA A 98 -43.92 22.56 20.88
N ARG A 99 -45.22 22.25 20.88
CA ARG A 99 -46.31 23.12 21.32
C ARG A 99 -47.24 22.35 22.26
N VAL A 100 -47.56 22.98 23.39
CA VAL A 100 -48.49 22.45 24.39
C VAL A 100 -49.56 23.49 24.70
N ASN A 101 -50.77 23.02 25.00
CA ASN A 101 -51.89 23.89 25.38
C ASN A 101 -52.00 23.98 26.91
N VAL A 102 -51.69 25.15 27.47
CA VAL A 102 -51.75 25.38 28.93
C VAL A 102 -53.13 25.88 29.32
N LYS A 103 -53.80 25.19 30.25
CA LYS A 103 -55.09 25.60 30.78
C LYS A 103 -54.95 26.86 31.63
N VAL A 104 -55.73 27.89 31.32
CA VAL A 104 -55.76 29.17 32.06
C VAL A 104 -56.97 29.24 33.00
N LEU A 105 -56.84 29.95 34.12
CA LEU A 105 -57.88 30.19 35.11
C LEU A 105 -58.86 31.29 34.67
N VAL A 106 -58.37 32.29 33.94
CA VAL A 106 -59.18 33.34 33.30
C VAL A 106 -59.74 32.80 31.98
N ALA A 107 -60.67 31.86 32.11
CA ALA A 107 -61.37 31.23 31.00
C ALA A 107 -62.53 32.10 30.49
N ASN A 108 -62.67 32.20 29.17
CA ASN A 108 -63.88 32.66 28.48
C ASN A 108 -64.42 34.06 28.90
N ILE A 109 -63.55 35.07 29.00
CA ILE A 109 -64.02 36.45 29.18
C ILE A 109 -64.72 36.92 27.90
N PHE A 110 -66.04 37.12 28.01
CA PHE A 110 -66.89 37.70 26.98
C PHE A 110 -67.26 39.14 27.38
N LEU A 111 -66.76 40.12 26.64
CA LEU A 111 -67.04 41.54 26.86
C LEU A 111 -67.90 42.05 25.69
N PRO A 112 -69.23 42.23 25.82
CA PRO A 112 -70.01 42.92 24.80
C PRO A 112 -69.59 44.40 24.71
N PRO A 113 -69.40 45.01 23.52
CA PRO A 113 -69.60 44.49 22.15
C PRO A 113 -68.38 43.80 21.51
N TYR A 114 -67.29 43.59 22.25
CA TYR A 114 -65.96 43.16 21.75
C TYR A 114 -65.75 41.65 21.56
N GLY A 115 -66.71 40.79 21.92
CA GLY A 115 -66.64 39.35 21.69
C GLY A 115 -65.81 38.56 22.73
N LYS A 116 -65.41 37.33 22.38
CA LYS A 116 -64.59 36.44 23.23
C LYS A 116 -63.13 36.90 23.20
N LEU A 117 -62.60 37.34 24.33
CA LEU A 117 -61.27 37.96 24.41
C LEU A 117 -60.14 36.96 24.77
N LEU A 118 -60.44 35.93 25.55
CA LEU A 118 -59.48 34.93 26.03
C LEU A 118 -60.05 33.50 25.90
N ASP A 119 -59.24 32.59 25.39
CA ASP A 119 -59.58 31.17 25.24
C ASP A 119 -59.15 30.37 26.48
N ASP A 120 -59.74 29.19 26.70
CA ASP A 120 -59.50 28.36 27.89
C ASP A 120 -58.09 27.76 27.92
N TYR A 121 -57.38 27.82 26.80
CA TYR A 121 -56.04 27.32 26.61
C TYR A 121 -55.15 28.36 25.94
N LEU A 122 -53.94 28.51 26.49
CA LEU A 122 -52.88 29.33 25.90
C LEU A 122 -51.84 28.42 25.24
N PRO A 123 -51.65 28.47 23.91
CA PRO A 123 -50.63 27.68 23.24
C PRO A 123 -49.23 28.21 23.58
N VAL A 124 -48.39 27.34 24.11
CA VAL A 124 -47.00 27.63 24.46
C VAL A 124 -46.09 26.78 23.58
N GLY A 125 -45.23 27.44 22.81
CA GLY A 125 -44.24 26.80 21.93
C GLY A 125 -42.81 26.98 22.42
N SER A 126 -41.98 25.98 22.17
CA SER A 126 -40.54 25.99 22.39
C SER A 126 -39.81 25.35 21.20
N ARG A 127 -38.56 25.76 21.00
CA ARG A 127 -37.66 25.25 19.97
C ARG A 127 -36.30 24.97 20.60
N SER A 128 -35.73 23.81 20.30
CA SER A 128 -34.38 23.41 20.71
C SER A 128 -33.59 22.97 19.50
N GLU A 129 -32.31 23.29 19.49
CA GLU A 129 -31.43 22.93 18.39
C GLU A 129 -30.08 22.42 18.91
N VAL A 130 -29.77 21.17 18.59
CA VAL A 130 -28.54 20.49 19.04
C VAL A 130 -27.69 20.13 17.83
N LEU A 131 -26.45 20.63 17.80
CA LEU A 131 -25.45 20.18 16.84
C LEU A 131 -24.91 18.82 17.28
N ARG A 132 -24.93 17.85 16.39
CA ARG A 132 -24.39 16.53 16.67
C ARG A 132 -22.87 16.59 16.60
N ALA A 133 -22.20 16.41 17.73
CA ALA A 133 -20.74 16.29 17.76
C ALA A 133 -20.33 15.10 16.88
N SER A 134 -19.54 15.39 15.86
CA SER A 134 -19.04 14.43 14.88
C SER A 134 -17.59 14.76 14.60
N ARG A 135 -16.89 13.84 13.94
CA ARG A 135 -15.49 14.00 13.56
C ARG A 135 -15.32 13.71 12.08
N ASN A 136 -14.22 14.19 11.53
CA ASN A 136 -13.74 13.77 10.24
C ASN A 136 -13.39 12.28 10.28
N VAL A 137 -13.53 11.58 9.15
CA VAL A 137 -13.15 10.17 9.02
C VAL A 137 -12.17 10.02 7.87
N GLU A 138 -11.05 9.37 8.15
CA GLU A 138 -10.05 8.97 7.16
C GLU A 138 -9.83 7.47 7.28
N VAL A 139 -10.14 6.73 6.22
CA VAL A 139 -9.95 5.29 6.16
C VAL A 139 -8.91 4.95 5.11
N ALA A 140 -7.96 4.06 5.41
CA ALA A 140 -7.08 3.47 4.40
C ALA A 140 -7.31 1.97 4.35
N MET A 141 -7.50 1.43 3.15
CA MET A 141 -7.74 0.00 2.95
C MET A 141 -6.54 -0.64 2.24
N ALA A 142 -5.79 -1.48 2.96
CA ALA A 142 -4.82 -2.40 2.37
C ALA A 142 -5.54 -3.64 1.86
N LEU A 143 -5.60 -3.79 0.55
CA LEU A 143 -6.35 -4.83 -0.13
C LEU A 143 -5.38 -5.77 -0.86
N ASP A 144 -5.38 -7.03 -0.45
CA ASP A 144 -4.64 -8.10 -1.09
C ASP A 144 -5.20 -8.37 -2.49
N ILE A 145 -4.35 -8.25 -3.50
CA ILE A 145 -4.65 -8.55 -4.90
C ILE A 145 -3.58 -9.49 -5.47
N THR A 146 -3.07 -10.40 -4.65
CA THR A 146 -2.03 -11.36 -5.02
C THR A 146 -2.57 -12.48 -5.91
N GLY A 147 -1.68 -13.35 -6.39
CA GLY A 147 -2.06 -14.48 -7.24
C GLY A 147 -3.09 -15.44 -6.61
N SER A 148 -3.11 -15.59 -5.28
CA SER A 148 -4.11 -16.41 -4.57
C SER A 148 -5.53 -15.84 -4.69
N MET A 149 -5.66 -14.52 -4.84
CA MET A 149 -6.93 -13.85 -5.05
C MET A 149 -7.49 -14.04 -6.48
N ASP A 150 -6.65 -14.44 -7.44
CA ASP A 150 -7.02 -14.61 -8.85
C ASP A 150 -7.71 -15.95 -9.15
N ASN A 151 -8.39 -16.54 -8.15
CA ASN A 151 -9.04 -17.85 -8.23
C ASN A 151 -9.93 -18.02 -9.48
N CYS A 152 -9.35 -18.44 -10.60
CA CYS A 152 -9.64 -19.70 -11.29
C CYS A 152 -9.01 -19.77 -12.70
N THR A 153 -8.24 -20.82 -12.96
CA THR A 153 -7.81 -21.22 -14.32
C THR A 153 -8.55 -22.45 -14.87
N ARG A 154 -9.22 -23.28 -14.03
CA ARG A 154 -10.14 -24.37 -14.45
C ARG A 154 -11.21 -24.64 -13.37
N ASN A 155 -12.48 -24.85 -13.79
CA ASN A 155 -13.65 -25.21 -12.96
C ASN A 155 -13.99 -24.25 -11.80
N CYS A 156 -14.49 -23.06 -12.13
CA CYS A 156 -14.70 -21.99 -11.16
C CYS A 156 -16.05 -22.09 -10.41
N PRO A 157 -16.09 -21.76 -9.10
CA PRO A 157 -17.31 -21.32 -8.44
C PRO A 157 -17.89 -20.04 -9.12
N PRO A 158 -19.14 -19.64 -8.84
CA PRO A 158 -19.82 -18.57 -9.58
C PRO A 158 -19.19 -17.17 -9.49
N THR A 159 -18.31 -16.91 -8.52
CA THR A 159 -17.51 -15.68 -8.38
C THR A 159 -16.08 -16.00 -7.93
N SER A 160 -15.07 -15.23 -8.37
CA SER A 160 -13.69 -15.36 -7.87
C SER A 160 -13.49 -14.63 -6.54
N LYS A 161 -12.47 -15.01 -5.76
CA LYS A 161 -12.08 -14.35 -4.51
C LYS A 161 -11.92 -12.84 -4.67
N LEU A 162 -11.24 -12.42 -5.74
CA LEU A 162 -11.08 -11.00 -6.08
C LEU A 162 -12.42 -10.30 -6.34
N GLN A 163 -13.37 -10.93 -7.03
CA GLN A 163 -14.68 -10.34 -7.27
C GLN A 163 -15.47 -10.15 -5.97
N ASP A 164 -15.36 -11.08 -5.03
CA ASP A 164 -15.97 -10.95 -3.72
C ASP A 164 -15.35 -9.84 -2.88
N LEU A 165 -14.02 -9.71 -2.91
CA LEU A 165 -13.32 -8.56 -2.34
C LEU A 165 -13.79 -7.24 -2.96
N GLN A 166 -13.84 -7.16 -4.28
CA GLN A 166 -14.29 -5.96 -4.99
C GLN A 166 -15.71 -5.57 -4.57
N ALA A 167 -16.63 -6.54 -4.47
CA ALA A 167 -17.98 -6.29 -4.01
C ALA A 167 -18.03 -5.82 -2.54
N ALA A 168 -17.28 -6.47 -1.64
CA ALA A 168 -17.21 -6.13 -0.22
C ALA A 168 -16.64 -4.72 0.01
N ALA A 169 -15.53 -4.39 -0.66
CA ALA A 169 -14.90 -3.07 -0.60
C ALA A 169 -15.85 -1.95 -1.09
N LYS A 170 -16.59 -2.19 -2.17
CA LYS A 170 -17.61 -1.25 -2.67
C LYS A 170 -18.76 -1.04 -1.66
N ASN A 171 -19.20 -2.11 -0.99
CA ASN A 171 -20.22 -2.02 0.07
C ASN A 171 -19.73 -1.16 1.25
N LEU A 172 -18.47 -1.28 1.63
CA LEU A 172 -17.90 -0.44 2.69
C LEU A 172 -17.83 1.03 2.27
N ILE A 173 -17.41 1.32 1.04
CA ILE A 173 -17.38 2.69 0.51
C ILE A 173 -18.78 3.32 0.58
N ASP A 174 -19.82 2.57 0.21
CA ASP A 174 -21.21 3.03 0.28
C ASP A 174 -21.68 3.37 1.70
N ILE A 175 -21.08 2.75 2.72
CA ILE A 175 -21.42 3.02 4.12
C ILE A 175 -20.60 4.18 4.68
N VAL A 176 -19.31 4.27 4.34
CA VAL A 176 -18.35 5.19 4.98
C VAL A 176 -18.32 6.55 4.29
N VAL A 177 -18.36 6.60 2.96
CA VAL A 177 -18.21 7.83 2.18
C VAL A 177 -19.57 8.51 2.01
N GLN A 178 -19.76 9.65 2.67
CA GLN A 178 -20.98 10.44 2.59
C GLN A 178 -20.95 11.45 1.44
N ASP A 179 -22.11 11.83 0.91
CA ASP A 179 -22.18 12.89 -0.11
C ASP A 179 -21.86 14.27 0.46
N GLN A 180 -22.27 14.53 1.71
CA GLN A 180 -22.01 15.79 2.41
C GLN A 180 -20.66 15.74 3.12
N GLN A 181 -19.75 16.65 2.74
CA GLN A 181 -18.38 16.71 3.27
C GLN A 181 -18.14 17.90 4.21
N THR A 182 -19.20 18.64 4.56
CA THR A 182 -19.16 19.78 5.47
C THR A 182 -20.26 19.66 6.53
N PRO A 183 -20.01 20.02 7.81
CA PRO A 183 -18.72 20.49 8.36
C PRO A 183 -17.67 19.37 8.57
N PHE A 184 -18.05 18.10 8.43
CA PHE A 184 -17.15 16.96 8.65
C PHE A 184 -17.04 16.10 7.39
N TYR A 185 -15.81 15.72 7.03
CA TYR A 185 -15.55 14.91 5.84
C TYR A 185 -15.44 13.41 6.16
N SER A 186 -15.59 12.59 5.12
CA SER A 186 -15.36 11.14 5.15
C SER A 186 -14.61 10.72 3.89
N LYS A 187 -13.34 10.35 4.03
CA LYS A 187 -12.46 10.02 2.91
C LYS A 187 -11.90 8.62 3.06
N VAL A 188 -11.72 7.96 1.92
CA VAL A 188 -11.10 6.64 1.86
C VAL A 188 -9.88 6.70 0.93
N ALA A 189 -8.83 6.00 1.30
CA ALA A 189 -7.65 5.72 0.49
C ALA A 189 -7.59 4.22 0.18
N LEU A 190 -7.12 3.86 -1.01
CA LEU A 190 -6.97 2.47 -1.44
C LEU A 190 -5.49 2.13 -1.58
N VAL A 191 -5.10 1.01 -1.01
CA VAL A 191 -3.75 0.45 -1.06
C VAL A 191 -3.84 -1.00 -1.56
N PRO A 192 -4.10 -1.20 -2.87
CA PRO A 192 -3.94 -2.53 -3.46
C PRO A 192 -2.47 -2.95 -3.36
N TYR A 193 -2.21 -4.17 -2.91
CA TYR A 193 -0.86 -4.71 -2.80
C TYR A 193 -0.77 -6.14 -3.34
N ALA A 194 0.41 -6.46 -3.86
CA ALA A 194 0.82 -7.81 -4.21
C ALA A 194 2.30 -7.98 -3.83
N ALA A 195 3.19 -8.23 -4.80
CA ALA A 195 4.63 -8.31 -4.57
C ALA A 195 5.21 -6.98 -4.05
N GLY A 196 4.45 -5.89 -4.17
CA GLY A 196 4.69 -4.61 -3.51
C GLY A 196 3.46 -3.72 -3.62
N VAL A 197 3.63 -2.45 -3.25
CA VAL A 197 2.59 -1.42 -3.40
C VAL A 197 2.96 -0.50 -4.56
N ASN A 198 2.09 -0.38 -5.56
CA ASN A 198 2.33 0.50 -6.69
C ASN A 198 1.95 1.94 -6.35
N VAL A 199 2.93 2.85 -6.31
CA VAL A 199 2.71 4.25 -5.95
C VAL A 199 2.62 5.17 -7.18
N GLY A 200 2.66 4.60 -8.39
CA GLY A 200 2.52 5.31 -9.65
C GLY A 200 3.56 6.43 -9.83
N SER A 201 3.09 7.61 -10.24
CA SER A 201 3.93 8.80 -10.45
C SER A 201 4.59 9.32 -9.17
N LEU A 202 4.14 8.90 -7.98
CA LEU A 202 4.70 9.30 -6.69
C LEU A 202 6.01 8.55 -6.37
N ALA A 203 6.41 7.56 -7.18
CA ALA A 203 7.56 6.72 -6.91
C ALA A 203 8.84 7.52 -6.64
N ALA A 204 9.20 8.49 -7.49
CA ALA A 204 10.41 9.27 -7.30
C ALA A 204 10.41 10.08 -5.98
N GLN A 205 9.25 10.54 -5.52
CA GLN A 205 9.12 11.29 -4.27
C GLN A 205 9.15 10.35 -3.05
N ALA A 206 8.56 9.16 -3.16
CA ALA A 206 8.46 8.20 -2.07
C ALA A 206 9.77 7.46 -1.81
N ARG A 207 10.42 6.96 -2.87
CA ARG A 207 11.62 6.11 -2.81
C ARG A 207 12.90 6.77 -3.32
N GLY A 208 12.84 8.08 -3.59
CA GLY A 208 13.94 8.87 -4.15
C GLY A 208 14.11 8.69 -5.66
N PRO A 209 14.85 9.59 -6.32
CA PRO A 209 15.14 9.51 -7.74
C PRO A 209 15.95 8.24 -8.06
N LEU A 210 15.87 7.82 -9.33
CA LEU A 210 16.69 6.74 -9.86
C LEU A 210 17.99 7.30 -10.45
N ASP A 211 19.09 6.62 -10.17
CA ASP A 211 20.37 6.85 -10.83
C ASP A 211 20.35 6.20 -12.22
N SER A 212 20.36 7.03 -13.26
CA SER A 212 20.47 6.63 -14.67
C SER A 212 21.85 6.96 -15.26
N THR A 213 22.84 7.26 -14.41
CA THR A 213 24.18 7.64 -14.86
C THR A 213 24.81 6.51 -15.67
N THR A 214 25.30 6.87 -16.86
CA THR A 214 26.00 5.96 -17.77
C THR A 214 27.41 6.47 -18.06
N ARG A 215 28.30 5.55 -18.42
CA ARG A 215 29.66 5.84 -18.84
C ARG A 215 29.91 5.21 -20.20
N SER A 216 30.32 6.03 -21.17
CA SER A 216 30.61 5.56 -22.51
C SER A 216 31.73 4.53 -22.49
N VAL A 217 31.47 3.38 -23.10
CA VAL A 217 32.49 2.37 -23.38
C VAL A 217 33.24 2.82 -24.63
N THR A 218 34.57 2.86 -24.56
CA THR A 218 35.43 3.26 -25.68
C THR A 218 36.21 2.09 -26.27
N ALA A 219 36.32 0.99 -25.54
CA ALA A 219 36.89 -0.26 -26.02
C ALA A 219 36.37 -1.42 -25.16
N ALA A 220 36.22 -2.60 -25.76
CA ALA A 220 35.99 -3.84 -25.03
C ALA A 220 36.71 -5.00 -25.72
N SER A 221 37.43 -5.84 -24.97
CA SER A 221 38.12 -6.99 -25.54
C SER A 221 38.32 -8.14 -24.55
N TRP A 222 38.26 -9.37 -25.09
CA TRP A 222 38.68 -10.61 -24.45
C TRP A 222 40.14 -10.94 -24.74
N VAL A 223 40.62 -10.52 -25.91
CA VAL A 223 41.87 -10.96 -26.52
C VAL A 223 42.82 -9.80 -26.78
N SER A 224 44.12 -10.10 -26.74
CA SER A 224 45.22 -9.20 -27.07
C SER A 224 46.06 -9.81 -28.19
N GLY A 225 46.79 -8.96 -28.91
CA GLY A 225 47.69 -9.38 -29.97
C GLY A 225 46.97 -9.86 -31.24
N THR A 226 47.73 -10.55 -32.09
CA THR A 226 47.27 -11.00 -33.41
C THR A 226 46.45 -12.29 -33.29
N VAL A 227 45.26 -12.31 -33.90
CA VAL A 227 44.48 -13.52 -34.11
C VAL A 227 45.23 -14.46 -35.06
N ARG A 228 45.41 -15.71 -34.66
CA ARG A 228 46.10 -16.73 -35.45
C ARG A 228 45.13 -17.79 -35.96
N THR A 229 45.33 -18.24 -37.18
CA THR A 229 44.57 -19.36 -37.75
C THR A 229 45.12 -20.68 -37.25
N ILE A 230 44.23 -21.59 -36.89
CA ILE A 230 44.53 -22.98 -36.54
C ILE A 230 44.39 -23.82 -37.80
N THR A 231 45.42 -24.62 -38.11
CA THR A 231 45.42 -25.52 -39.28
C THR A 231 45.19 -26.98 -38.91
N SER A 232 45.53 -27.39 -37.68
CA SER A 232 45.19 -28.71 -37.17
C SER A 232 45.14 -28.76 -35.65
N ILE A 233 44.34 -29.69 -35.12
CA ILE A 233 44.24 -30.01 -33.70
C ILE A 233 44.51 -31.51 -33.54
N SER A 234 45.50 -31.86 -32.74
CA SER A 234 45.89 -33.25 -32.48
C SER A 234 45.03 -33.90 -31.39
N ARG A 235 45.08 -35.24 -31.31
CA ARG A 235 44.52 -36.03 -30.20
C ARG A 235 45.51 -36.24 -29.04
N ALA A 236 46.62 -35.51 -29.02
CA ALA A 236 47.65 -35.67 -28.00
C ALA A 236 47.14 -35.24 -26.61
N SER A 237 47.76 -35.76 -25.55
CA SER A 237 47.58 -35.26 -24.20
C SER A 237 48.93 -34.78 -23.66
N PRO A 238 49.13 -33.47 -23.42
CA PRO A 238 48.17 -32.38 -23.65
C PRO A 238 47.87 -32.11 -25.14
N THR A 239 46.72 -31.51 -25.44
CA THR A 239 46.25 -31.26 -26.82
C THR A 239 47.20 -30.31 -27.56
N THR A 240 47.82 -30.78 -28.65
CA THR A 240 48.65 -29.93 -29.54
C THR A 240 47.81 -29.24 -30.60
N ILE A 241 48.01 -27.92 -30.74
CA ILE A 241 47.43 -27.06 -31.77
C ILE A 241 48.52 -26.68 -32.77
N THR A 242 48.25 -26.82 -34.07
CA THR A 242 49.14 -26.31 -35.13
C THR A 242 48.65 -24.95 -35.60
N SER A 243 49.53 -23.94 -35.46
CA SER A 243 49.32 -22.58 -35.92
C SER A 243 50.68 -21.96 -36.25
N SER A 244 50.92 -21.72 -37.54
CA SER A 244 52.23 -21.27 -38.03
C SER A 244 52.59 -19.89 -37.49
N GLY A 245 53.80 -19.74 -36.92
CA GLY A 245 54.29 -18.48 -36.38
C GLY A 245 53.39 -17.87 -35.31
N HIS A 246 52.81 -18.70 -34.44
CA HIS A 246 51.78 -18.26 -33.49
C HIS A 246 52.25 -17.13 -32.55
N GLY A 247 53.50 -17.15 -32.12
CA GLY A 247 54.12 -16.10 -31.28
C GLY A 247 53.74 -16.14 -29.80
N PHE A 248 52.91 -17.10 -29.39
CA PHE A 248 52.63 -17.39 -27.97
C PHE A 248 53.86 -17.92 -27.22
N VAL A 249 53.91 -17.65 -25.91
CA VAL A 249 54.91 -18.19 -24.99
C VAL A 249 54.28 -19.15 -23.98
N THR A 250 55.09 -20.01 -23.37
CA THR A 250 54.64 -20.88 -22.27
C THR A 250 54.11 -20.03 -21.12
N GLY A 251 52.94 -20.37 -20.60
CA GLY A 251 52.19 -19.60 -19.61
C GLY A 251 51.15 -18.65 -20.19
N ASP A 252 51.15 -18.38 -21.51
CA ASP A 252 50.12 -17.55 -22.13
C ASP A 252 48.73 -18.17 -21.94
N ARG A 253 47.73 -17.31 -21.75
CA ARG A 253 46.32 -17.69 -21.72
C ARG A 253 45.71 -17.42 -23.07
N VAL A 254 45.03 -18.40 -23.64
CA VAL A 254 44.46 -18.32 -24.98
C VAL A 254 43.00 -18.79 -24.98
N VAL A 255 42.23 -18.26 -25.92
CA VAL A 255 40.88 -18.73 -26.24
C VAL A 255 40.80 -19.08 -27.72
N LEU A 256 40.02 -20.10 -28.02
CA LEU A 256 39.80 -20.62 -29.35
C LEU A 256 38.34 -20.39 -29.76
N TRP A 257 38.09 -20.23 -31.06
CA TRP A 257 36.72 -20.16 -31.60
C TRP A 257 36.66 -20.71 -33.03
N ASN A 258 35.44 -20.96 -33.50
CA ASN A 258 35.13 -21.60 -34.79
C ASN A 258 35.72 -23.01 -34.96
N VAL A 259 36.04 -23.71 -33.86
CA VAL A 259 36.37 -25.14 -33.89
C VAL A 259 35.06 -25.93 -33.99
N GLN A 260 34.74 -26.47 -35.16
CA GLN A 260 33.44 -27.11 -35.41
C GLN A 260 33.34 -28.51 -34.79
N ASP A 261 34.36 -29.34 -34.99
CA ASP A 261 34.31 -30.76 -34.65
C ASP A 261 34.59 -31.04 -33.17
N ILE A 262 35.13 -30.06 -32.44
CA ILE A 262 35.34 -30.10 -30.99
C ILE A 262 34.79 -28.81 -30.38
N PRO A 263 33.46 -28.62 -30.39
CA PRO A 263 32.85 -27.35 -30.00
C PRO A 263 33.13 -26.98 -28.53
N GLY A 264 33.46 -27.96 -27.68
CA GLY A 264 33.88 -27.74 -26.29
C GLY A 264 35.22 -27.00 -26.13
N LEU A 265 36.02 -26.83 -27.19
CA LEU A 265 37.19 -25.95 -27.16
C LEU A 265 36.83 -24.47 -27.31
N ASN A 266 35.68 -24.17 -27.92
CA ASN A 266 35.31 -22.79 -28.24
C ASN A 266 34.98 -22.01 -26.98
N GLY A 267 35.62 -20.85 -26.81
CA GLY A 267 35.34 -19.93 -25.73
C GLY A 267 35.83 -20.33 -24.34
N VAL A 268 36.54 -21.45 -24.23
CA VAL A 268 37.15 -21.90 -22.98
C VAL A 268 38.57 -21.34 -22.86
N PRO A 269 38.94 -20.72 -21.72
CA PRO A 269 40.33 -20.33 -21.45
C PRO A 269 41.26 -21.54 -21.27
N TYR A 270 42.38 -21.55 -22.01
CA TYR A 270 43.44 -22.54 -21.85
C TYR A 270 44.80 -21.89 -21.56
N GLU A 271 45.67 -22.62 -20.90
CA GLU A 271 47.08 -22.27 -20.73
C GLU A 271 47.95 -22.98 -21.78
N VAL A 272 48.86 -22.21 -22.38
CA VAL A 272 49.94 -22.73 -23.24
C VAL A 272 51.03 -23.35 -22.36
N VAL A 273 51.27 -24.65 -22.50
CA VAL A 273 52.22 -25.39 -21.62
C VAL A 273 53.52 -25.82 -22.31
N SER A 274 53.52 -25.94 -23.64
CA SER A 274 54.74 -26.15 -24.42
C SER A 274 54.58 -25.51 -25.80
N ILE A 275 55.70 -25.11 -26.41
CA ILE A 275 55.74 -24.41 -27.70
C ILE A 275 56.85 -24.94 -28.61
N SER A 276 56.63 -24.82 -29.90
CA SER A 276 57.61 -24.82 -30.99
C SER A 276 57.30 -23.61 -31.90
N THR A 277 57.98 -23.45 -33.03
CA THR A 277 57.68 -22.35 -33.96
C THR A 277 56.24 -22.37 -34.50
N ASN A 278 55.66 -23.56 -34.69
CA ASN A 278 54.40 -23.75 -35.41
C ASN A 278 53.34 -24.53 -34.63
N GLN A 279 53.66 -24.95 -33.40
CA GLN A 279 52.76 -25.76 -32.58
C GLN A 279 52.88 -25.39 -31.11
N PHE A 280 51.77 -25.48 -30.39
CA PHE A 280 51.72 -25.31 -28.95
C PHE A 280 50.74 -26.30 -28.30
N GLN A 281 50.96 -26.61 -27.03
CA GLN A 281 50.09 -27.53 -26.27
C GLN A 281 49.23 -26.80 -25.23
N LEU A 282 48.02 -27.29 -25.00
CA LEU A 282 47.01 -26.66 -24.13
C LEU A 282 46.73 -27.45 -22.84
N ARG A 283 46.45 -26.71 -21.76
CA ARG A 283 45.94 -27.23 -20.48
C ARG A 283 44.74 -26.41 -19.98
N THR A 284 43.73 -27.07 -19.40
CA THR A 284 42.55 -26.40 -18.81
C THR A 284 42.90 -25.75 -17.48
N LEU A 285 42.11 -24.74 -17.08
CA LEU A 285 42.34 -23.99 -15.83
C LEU A 285 41.57 -24.52 -14.60
N SER A 286 40.60 -25.43 -14.75
CA SER A 286 39.60 -25.75 -13.70
C SER A 286 39.61 -27.18 -13.13
N ALA A 287 40.69 -27.94 -13.27
CA ALA A 287 40.94 -29.17 -12.49
C ALA A 287 42.39 -29.62 -12.69
N SER A 288 42.93 -30.36 -11.72
CA SER A 288 44.23 -31.05 -11.76
C SER A 288 44.33 -32.06 -12.92
N GLY A 289 44.61 -31.58 -14.12
CA GLY A 289 44.82 -32.41 -15.31
C GLY A 289 45.08 -31.57 -16.55
N ALA A 290 45.78 -32.14 -17.53
CA ALA A 290 45.94 -31.56 -18.86
C ALA A 290 44.57 -31.23 -19.51
N ALA A 291 44.54 -30.62 -20.70
CA ALA A 291 43.31 -30.47 -21.50
C ALA A 291 42.79 -31.83 -22.05
N SER A 292 42.74 -32.86 -21.21
CA SER A 292 42.68 -34.27 -21.58
C SER A 292 41.30 -34.92 -21.40
N SER A 293 40.23 -34.16 -21.25
CA SER A 293 38.87 -34.73 -21.27
C SER A 293 38.23 -34.78 -22.66
N TYR A 294 38.77 -34.10 -23.68
CA TYR A 294 38.19 -34.11 -25.04
C TYR A 294 38.90 -35.11 -25.95
N GLN A 295 38.54 -36.39 -25.81
CA GLN A 295 38.93 -37.44 -26.77
C GLN A 295 37.88 -37.60 -27.87
N GLY A 296 38.02 -36.88 -28.98
CA GLY A 296 37.17 -37.08 -30.15
C GLY A 296 37.83 -36.57 -31.43
N SER A 297 38.35 -37.49 -32.24
CA SER A 297 38.97 -37.36 -33.58
C SER A 297 40.00 -36.26 -33.86
N SER A 298 41.04 -36.61 -34.63
CA SER A 298 41.91 -35.62 -35.29
C SER A 298 41.07 -34.93 -36.36
N VAL A 299 41.06 -33.61 -36.36
CA VAL A 299 40.21 -32.84 -37.27
C VAL A 299 41.10 -32.03 -38.19
N SER A 300 40.98 -32.33 -39.49
CA SER A 300 41.31 -31.39 -40.55
C SER A 300 40.24 -30.31 -40.53
N THR A 301 40.57 -29.11 -40.07
CA THR A 301 39.61 -27.99 -40.03
C THR A 301 39.32 -27.57 -41.48
N THR A 302 38.24 -28.07 -42.08
CA THR A 302 37.79 -27.68 -43.43
C THR A 302 37.37 -26.20 -43.52
N LYS A 303 37.34 -25.48 -42.39
CA LYS A 303 37.11 -24.04 -42.27
C LYS A 303 38.04 -23.41 -41.22
N SER A 304 38.31 -22.11 -41.35
CA SER A 304 39.22 -21.36 -40.48
C SER A 304 38.77 -21.36 -39.01
N ALA A 305 39.46 -22.13 -38.17
CA ALA A 305 39.43 -22.02 -36.72
C ALA A 305 40.51 -21.03 -36.26
N TYR A 306 40.33 -20.41 -35.10
CA TYR A 306 41.18 -19.31 -34.65
C TYR A 306 41.58 -19.44 -33.19
N VAL A 307 42.73 -18.86 -32.85
CA VAL A 307 43.24 -18.72 -31.49
C VAL A 307 43.82 -17.33 -31.29
N ALA A 308 43.62 -16.76 -30.11
CA ALA A 308 44.29 -15.54 -29.70
C ALA A 308 44.61 -15.55 -28.21
N LYS A 309 45.63 -14.77 -27.84
CA LYS A 309 46.02 -14.55 -26.45
C LYS A 309 44.95 -13.71 -25.76
N CYS A 310 44.64 -14.02 -24.51
CA CYS A 310 43.73 -13.22 -23.70
C CYS A 310 44.38 -11.90 -23.29
N VAL A 311 43.58 -10.86 -23.06
CA VAL A 311 44.10 -9.61 -22.45
C VAL A 311 44.63 -9.90 -21.04
N ARG A 312 44.03 -10.87 -20.34
CA ARG A 312 44.32 -11.21 -18.94
C ARG A 312 44.43 -12.71 -18.72
N ASN A 313 45.00 -13.06 -17.55
CA ASN A 313 45.21 -14.46 -17.18
C ASN A 313 43.90 -15.23 -16.87
N ASP A 314 42.83 -14.53 -16.55
CA ASP A 314 41.48 -15.08 -16.33
C ASP A 314 40.63 -15.09 -17.61
N CYS A 315 41.15 -14.51 -18.71
CA CYS A 315 40.39 -14.23 -19.93
C CYS A 315 39.04 -13.55 -19.63
N GLY A 316 39.01 -12.65 -18.64
CA GLY A 316 37.86 -11.80 -18.34
C GLY A 316 37.69 -10.70 -19.38
N LEU A 317 36.46 -10.25 -19.57
CA LEU A 317 36.17 -9.16 -20.49
C LEU A 317 36.75 -7.86 -19.92
N THR A 318 37.66 -7.23 -20.65
CA THR A 318 38.19 -5.92 -20.27
C THR A 318 37.41 -4.83 -21.00
N VAL A 319 36.76 -3.95 -20.26
CA VAL A 319 35.97 -2.81 -20.76
C VAL A 319 36.65 -1.52 -20.37
N THR A 320 36.89 -0.62 -21.33
CA THR A 320 37.46 0.71 -21.08
C THR A 320 36.32 1.73 -20.98
N ALA A 321 36.17 2.36 -19.83
CA ALA A 321 35.23 3.44 -19.58
C ALA A 321 35.85 4.46 -18.61
N ALA A 322 36.10 5.69 -19.07
CA ALA A 322 36.74 6.71 -18.22
C ALA A 322 35.83 7.15 -17.06
N SER A 323 36.44 7.46 -15.91
CA SER A 323 35.75 7.98 -14.72
C SER A 323 34.56 7.13 -14.27
N HIS A 324 34.70 5.81 -14.36
CA HIS A 324 33.60 4.88 -14.06
C HIS A 324 33.19 4.86 -12.58
N GLY A 325 34.10 5.16 -11.64
CA GLY A 325 33.82 5.21 -10.20
C GLY A 325 33.55 3.85 -9.53
N LEU A 326 33.53 2.77 -10.29
CA LEU A 326 33.37 1.39 -9.83
C LEU A 326 34.59 0.85 -9.05
N SER A 327 34.30 -0.08 -8.14
CA SER A 327 35.24 -0.87 -7.34
C SER A 327 35.09 -2.36 -7.62
N VAL A 328 36.05 -3.17 -7.15
CA VAL A 328 35.93 -4.64 -7.17
C VAL A 328 34.70 -5.07 -6.38
N ASN A 329 33.96 -6.07 -6.89
CA ASN A 329 32.66 -6.54 -6.40
C ASN A 329 31.46 -5.63 -6.67
N ASP A 330 31.64 -4.49 -7.35
CA ASP A 330 30.47 -3.77 -7.87
C ASP A 330 29.78 -4.58 -8.96
N TYR A 331 28.51 -4.26 -9.20
CA TYR A 331 27.71 -4.90 -10.23
C TYR A 331 27.30 -3.87 -11.28
N VAL A 332 27.35 -4.27 -12.55
CA VAL A 332 27.17 -3.37 -13.69
C VAL A 332 26.34 -3.99 -14.78
N ARG A 333 25.71 -3.13 -15.59
CA ARG A 333 24.99 -3.51 -16.80
C ARG A 333 25.68 -2.88 -18.00
N LEU A 334 25.81 -3.65 -19.08
CA LEU A 334 26.24 -3.13 -20.38
C LEU A 334 25.03 -2.98 -21.30
N THR A 335 25.01 -1.94 -22.13
CA THR A 335 23.98 -1.77 -23.16
C THR A 335 24.50 -0.98 -24.35
N GLY A 336 23.88 -1.12 -25.52
CA GLY A 336 24.26 -0.40 -26.74
C GLY A 336 25.65 -0.71 -27.29
N MET A 337 26.24 -1.85 -26.92
CA MET A 337 27.53 -2.33 -27.46
C MET A 337 27.38 -2.67 -28.95
N GLY A 338 28.16 -2.01 -29.80
CA GLY A 338 28.37 -2.36 -31.20
C GLY A 338 29.51 -3.37 -31.30
N GLY A 339 29.23 -4.51 -31.95
CA GLY A 339 30.03 -5.71 -31.73
C GLY A 339 29.87 -6.22 -30.28
N LEU A 340 30.10 -7.51 -30.04
CA LEU A 340 29.80 -8.13 -28.73
C LEU A 340 28.34 -7.91 -28.28
N THR A 341 27.38 -7.90 -29.20
CA THR A 341 25.97 -7.55 -28.93
C THR A 341 25.29 -8.51 -27.96
N GLN A 342 25.80 -9.73 -27.81
CA GLN A 342 25.35 -10.70 -26.81
C GLN A 342 25.50 -10.18 -25.37
N LEU A 343 26.36 -9.18 -25.13
CA LEU A 343 26.58 -8.62 -23.79
C LEU A 343 25.57 -7.53 -23.43
N ASN A 344 24.76 -7.10 -24.39
CA ASN A 344 23.78 -6.05 -24.16
C ASN A 344 22.70 -6.54 -23.20
N ASP A 345 22.34 -5.65 -22.28
CA ASP A 345 21.29 -5.78 -21.28
C ASP A 345 21.55 -6.85 -20.21
N ALA A 346 22.75 -7.45 -20.22
CA ALA A 346 23.22 -8.41 -19.24
C ALA A 346 23.94 -7.74 -18.05
N GLY A 347 24.03 -8.49 -16.95
CA GLY A 347 24.56 -8.06 -15.67
C GLY A 347 25.88 -8.74 -15.34
N PHE A 348 26.85 -7.98 -14.84
CA PHE A 348 28.20 -8.48 -14.57
C PHE A 348 28.70 -8.03 -13.21
N ARG A 349 29.51 -8.89 -12.57
CA ARG A 349 30.31 -8.49 -11.41
C ARG A 349 31.65 -7.93 -11.88
N VAL A 350 32.08 -6.83 -11.27
CA VAL A 350 33.41 -6.26 -11.47
C VAL A 350 34.44 -7.12 -10.74
N ALA A 351 35.29 -7.81 -11.50
CA ALA A 351 36.34 -8.66 -11.00
C ALA A 351 37.61 -7.88 -10.62
N SER A 352 37.94 -6.83 -11.37
CA SER A 352 39.13 -5.99 -11.14
C SER A 352 38.93 -4.60 -11.77
N VAL A 353 39.67 -3.61 -11.27
CA VAL A 353 39.71 -2.23 -11.79
C VAL A 353 41.16 -1.79 -11.98
N ILE A 354 41.49 -1.21 -13.13
CA ILE A 354 42.83 -0.68 -13.45
C ILE A 354 42.66 0.63 -14.25
N GLY A 355 42.82 1.78 -13.58
CA GLY A 355 42.67 3.09 -14.22
C GLY A 355 41.27 3.27 -14.81
N SER A 356 41.16 3.38 -16.14
CA SER A 356 39.89 3.45 -16.87
C SER A 356 39.34 2.10 -17.31
N GLN A 357 40.02 0.99 -16.98
CA GLN A 357 39.63 -0.36 -17.38
C GLN A 357 38.92 -1.09 -16.24
N VAL A 358 37.79 -1.69 -16.57
CA VAL A 358 36.97 -2.52 -15.69
C VAL A 358 36.96 -3.94 -16.25
N ILE A 359 37.28 -4.91 -15.42
CA ILE A 359 37.28 -6.32 -15.80
C ILE A 359 35.99 -6.94 -15.30
N LEU A 360 35.20 -7.52 -16.20
CA LEU A 360 33.90 -8.09 -15.90
C LEU A 360 33.95 -9.62 -15.87
N ASP A 361 33.38 -10.19 -14.81
CA ASP A 361 33.12 -11.63 -14.71
C ASP A 361 31.85 -11.98 -15.48
N THR A 362 32.02 -12.70 -16.57
CA THR A 362 30.93 -13.12 -17.46
C THR A 362 30.50 -14.57 -17.22
N THR A 363 31.23 -15.32 -16.38
CA THR A 363 30.95 -16.75 -16.15
C THR A 363 29.69 -16.96 -15.33
N ARG A 364 29.31 -15.93 -14.56
CA ARG A 364 28.13 -15.92 -13.70
C ARG A 364 26.97 -15.08 -14.25
N SER A 365 27.12 -14.39 -15.38
CA SER A 365 26.02 -13.60 -15.95
C SER A 365 24.89 -14.52 -16.42
N LEU A 366 23.67 -14.31 -15.92
CA LEU A 366 22.51 -15.08 -16.33
C LEU A 366 22.28 -14.96 -17.84
N GLY A 367 22.01 -16.08 -18.51
CA GLY A 367 21.84 -16.13 -19.98
C GLY A 367 23.13 -16.04 -20.79
N LEU A 368 24.28 -15.74 -20.17
CA LEU A 368 25.61 -15.67 -20.81
C LEU A 368 26.62 -16.66 -20.25
N ALA A 369 26.25 -17.40 -19.20
CA ALA A 369 27.02 -18.52 -18.68
C ALA A 369 27.17 -19.59 -19.78
N GLY A 370 28.31 -19.56 -20.49
CA GLY A 370 28.61 -20.48 -21.60
C GLY A 370 28.70 -19.82 -22.98
N THR A 371 28.52 -18.50 -23.11
CA THR A 371 28.74 -17.83 -24.39
C THR A 371 30.23 -17.87 -24.77
N ALA A 372 30.53 -18.26 -26.01
CA ALA A 372 31.90 -18.46 -26.46
C ALA A 372 32.72 -17.15 -26.41
N LYS A 373 33.85 -17.17 -25.68
CA LYS A 373 34.85 -16.09 -25.65
C LYS A 373 35.60 -16.03 -26.99
N GLY A 374 35.63 -14.87 -27.63
CA GLY A 374 36.34 -14.64 -28.90
C GLY A 374 35.44 -14.72 -30.15
N GLY A 375 36.01 -14.45 -31.33
CA GLY A 375 35.32 -14.49 -32.63
C GLY A 375 34.38 -13.32 -32.94
N VAL A 376 34.05 -12.51 -31.95
CA VAL A 376 33.32 -11.25 -32.10
C VAL A 376 34.14 -10.15 -31.44
N SER A 377 34.40 -9.07 -32.18
CA SER A 377 35.14 -7.89 -31.69
C SER A 377 34.17 -6.76 -31.39
N TYR A 378 34.51 -5.95 -30.39
CA TYR A 378 33.90 -4.63 -30.22
C TYR A 378 34.16 -3.77 -31.45
N SER A 379 33.13 -3.05 -31.91
CA SER A 379 33.22 -2.14 -33.05
C SER A 379 32.99 -0.67 -32.66
N SER A 380 32.02 -0.39 -31.79
CA SER A 380 31.62 0.99 -31.44
C SER A 380 30.59 1.03 -30.31
N GLY A 381 30.27 2.23 -29.82
CA GLY A 381 29.17 2.44 -28.88
C GLY A 381 29.40 1.81 -27.50
N GLY A 382 28.32 1.49 -26.81
CA GLY A 382 28.36 0.88 -25.49
C GLY A 382 28.25 1.88 -24.35
N GLN A 383 27.44 1.52 -23.36
CA GLN A 383 27.24 2.25 -22.13
C GLN A 383 27.39 1.29 -20.95
N LEU A 384 28.21 1.69 -19.98
CA LEU A 384 28.42 1.01 -18.71
C LEU A 384 27.58 1.72 -17.64
N MET A 385 26.69 0.96 -17.00
CA MET A 385 25.78 1.45 -15.96
C MET A 385 26.07 0.77 -14.63
N ASN A 386 26.02 1.49 -13.52
CA ASN A 386 26.06 0.88 -12.19
C ASN A 386 24.72 0.18 -11.89
N GLY A 387 24.79 -1.01 -11.28
CA GLY A 387 23.66 -1.84 -10.91
C GLY A 387 23.27 -1.84 -9.43
N ARG A 388 23.79 -0.92 -8.62
CA ARG A 388 23.47 -0.79 -7.19
C ARG A 388 21.98 -0.51 -6.92
N ASP A 389 21.52 -0.72 -5.69
CA ASP A 389 20.22 -0.17 -5.27
C ASP A 389 20.22 1.35 -5.44
N GLY A 390 19.12 1.89 -5.96
CA GLY A 390 19.02 3.27 -6.43
C GLY A 390 19.17 3.43 -7.93
N ALA A 391 19.78 2.47 -8.63
CA ALA A 391 19.91 2.54 -10.08
C ALA A 391 18.60 2.24 -10.81
N GLN A 392 18.46 2.73 -12.04
CA GLN A 392 17.34 2.38 -12.93
C GLN A 392 17.27 0.87 -13.19
N TRP A 393 18.41 0.19 -13.23
CA TRP A 393 18.54 -1.24 -13.40
C TRP A 393 19.34 -1.82 -12.24
N ARG A 394 18.73 -2.72 -11.46
CA ARG A 394 19.42 -3.42 -10.38
C ARG A 394 20.15 -4.61 -10.95
N VAL A 395 21.45 -4.70 -10.69
CA VAL A 395 22.29 -5.86 -11.02
C VAL A 395 22.78 -6.48 -9.72
N PHE A 396 22.50 -7.75 -9.51
CA PHE A 396 22.71 -8.39 -8.21
C PHE A 396 23.06 -9.88 -8.35
N PRO A 397 23.77 -10.46 -7.36
CA PRO A 397 24.00 -11.89 -7.31
C PRO A 397 22.71 -12.60 -6.91
N THR A 398 22.33 -13.60 -7.69
CA THR A 398 21.10 -14.36 -7.48
C THR A 398 21.30 -15.52 -6.51
N ALA A 399 20.21 -15.98 -5.87
CA ALA A 399 20.24 -17.10 -4.93
C ALA A 399 20.76 -18.41 -5.55
N ASP A 400 20.60 -18.61 -6.86
CA ASP A 400 21.13 -19.75 -7.61
C ASP A 400 22.58 -19.57 -8.10
N GLY A 401 23.25 -18.48 -7.70
CA GLY A 401 24.68 -18.27 -7.90
C GLY A 401 25.08 -17.64 -9.24
N TYR A 402 24.13 -16.99 -9.93
CA TYR A 402 24.36 -16.18 -11.12
C TYR A 402 24.30 -14.67 -10.80
N VAL A 403 24.31 -13.84 -11.82
CA VAL A 403 24.09 -12.39 -11.77
C VAL A 403 22.94 -12.06 -12.70
N ASN A 404 21.91 -11.43 -12.16
CA ASN A 404 20.72 -11.03 -12.92
C ASN A 404 20.55 -9.51 -12.91
N VAL A 405 19.73 -9.03 -13.84
CA VAL A 405 19.36 -7.63 -14.01
C VAL A 405 17.84 -7.51 -13.90
N LEU A 406 17.36 -6.62 -13.03
CA LEU A 406 15.94 -6.30 -12.93
C LEU A 406 15.71 -4.78 -13.12
N PRO A 407 14.66 -4.37 -13.86
CA PRO A 407 14.29 -2.97 -13.98
C PRO A 407 13.70 -2.45 -12.66
N SER A 408 13.88 -1.17 -12.38
CA SER A 408 13.12 -0.50 -11.33
C SER A 408 11.65 -0.40 -11.73
N SER A 409 10.75 -0.61 -10.77
CA SER A 409 9.31 -0.46 -10.96
C SER A 409 8.74 0.78 -10.25
N THR A 410 7.45 1.06 -10.46
CA THR A 410 6.71 2.04 -9.65
C THR A 410 6.29 1.48 -8.29
N CYS A 411 6.62 0.22 -7.99
CA CYS A 411 6.43 -0.34 -6.67
C CYS A 411 7.50 0.13 -5.68
N VAL A 412 7.15 0.03 -4.41
CA VAL A 412 8.02 0.29 -3.27
C VAL A 412 8.15 -0.96 -2.42
N SER A 413 9.26 -1.06 -1.70
CA SER A 413 9.56 -2.10 -0.71
C SER A 413 9.67 -1.53 0.70
N GLU A 414 9.97 -2.36 1.69
CA GLU A 414 10.12 -1.96 3.07
C GLU A 414 11.23 -0.91 3.24
N ARG A 415 11.02 -0.01 4.20
CA ARG A 415 12.10 0.86 4.66
C ARG A 415 13.05 0.05 5.53
N VAL A 416 14.34 0.38 5.49
CA VAL A 416 15.39 -0.27 6.29
C VAL A 416 16.01 0.70 7.29
N GLY A 417 16.80 0.18 8.22
CA GLY A 417 17.52 0.98 9.21
C GLY A 417 16.62 1.47 10.35
N ALA A 418 16.97 2.61 10.95
CA ALA A 418 16.30 3.15 12.14
C ALA A 418 14.82 3.47 11.91
N GLU A 419 14.45 3.82 10.68
CA GLU A 419 13.11 4.28 10.34
C GLU A 419 12.17 3.15 9.85
N ARG A 420 12.62 1.88 9.85
CA ARG A 420 11.93 0.74 9.20
C ARG A 420 10.46 0.52 9.59
N TYR A 421 10.08 0.85 10.83
CA TYR A 421 8.69 0.73 11.33
C TYR A 421 8.10 2.09 11.73
N THR A 422 8.53 3.14 11.04
CA THR A 422 8.09 4.51 11.31
C THR A 422 7.34 5.09 10.11
N GLU A 423 6.72 6.23 10.35
CA GLU A 423 6.12 7.10 9.35
C GLU A 423 7.00 8.33 9.03
N ALA A 424 8.32 8.21 9.18
CA ALA A 424 9.20 9.33 8.86
C ALA A 424 9.03 9.79 7.40
N ARG A 425 9.02 11.11 7.20
CA ARG A 425 8.69 11.73 5.91
C ARG A 425 9.62 11.22 4.81
N PRO A 426 9.12 10.94 3.59
CA PRO A 426 9.96 10.51 2.46
C PRO A 426 11.13 11.44 2.16
N SER A 427 10.99 12.75 2.38
CA SER A 427 12.07 13.73 2.19
C SER A 427 13.22 13.62 3.21
N THR A 428 13.00 12.96 4.34
CA THR A 428 14.03 12.73 5.38
C THR A 428 14.59 11.31 5.28
N ALA A 429 13.70 10.34 5.06
CA ALA A 429 14.09 8.96 4.84
C ALA A 429 13.12 8.36 3.81
N TYR A 430 13.66 7.89 2.70
CA TYR A 430 12.87 7.28 1.64
C TYR A 430 12.33 5.91 2.04
N VAL A 431 11.20 5.49 1.44
CA VAL A 431 10.81 4.08 1.47
C VAL A 431 11.66 3.27 0.49
N GLY A 432 11.65 1.94 0.61
CA GLY A 432 12.45 1.06 -0.23
C GLY A 432 12.04 1.08 -1.70
N ARG A 433 13.00 0.81 -2.59
CA ARG A 433 12.75 0.62 -4.03
C ARG A 433 12.34 -0.82 -4.32
N SER A 434 11.63 -1.06 -5.42
CA SER A 434 11.26 -2.42 -5.80
C SER A 434 11.73 -2.74 -7.23
N TYR A 435 12.47 -3.84 -7.35
CA TYR A 435 12.96 -4.42 -8.58
C TYR A 435 12.34 -5.80 -8.73
N LEU A 436 11.40 -5.93 -9.66
CA LEU A 436 10.58 -7.12 -9.83
C LEU A 436 10.69 -7.61 -11.27
N ASP A 437 10.70 -8.93 -11.43
CA ASP A 437 10.64 -9.55 -12.74
C ASP A 437 9.21 -9.49 -13.30
N SER A 438 9.08 -9.70 -14.62
CA SER A 438 7.80 -9.79 -15.31
C SER A 438 6.83 -10.86 -14.80
N SER A 439 7.32 -12.01 -14.32
CA SER A 439 6.47 -13.09 -13.79
C SER A 439 5.91 -12.77 -12.40
N ASN A 440 6.57 -11.86 -11.67
CA ASN A 440 6.13 -11.35 -10.38
C ASN A 440 6.06 -9.82 -10.37
N ALA A 441 5.45 -9.26 -11.43
CA ALA A 441 5.50 -7.82 -11.70
C ALA A 441 4.78 -6.97 -10.64
N CYS A 442 5.18 -5.70 -10.57
CA CYS A 442 4.46 -4.69 -9.78
C CYS A 442 2.97 -4.64 -10.21
N PRO A 443 2.00 -4.71 -9.27
CA PRO A 443 0.59 -4.68 -9.62
C PRO A 443 0.22 -3.44 -10.43
N SER A 444 -0.63 -3.60 -11.45
CA SER A 444 -1.08 -2.48 -12.30
C SER A 444 -1.95 -1.47 -11.54
N ALA A 445 -2.65 -1.90 -10.50
CA ALA A 445 -3.43 -1.04 -9.65
C ALA A 445 -2.52 -0.21 -8.72
N ALA A 446 -2.39 1.09 -9.02
CA ALA A 446 -1.74 2.05 -8.13
C ALA A 446 -2.62 2.44 -6.92
N ILE A 447 -1.98 2.93 -5.85
CA ILE A 447 -2.67 3.52 -4.70
C ILE A 447 -3.61 4.66 -5.11
N THR A 448 -4.64 4.88 -4.31
CA THR A 448 -5.52 6.05 -4.41
C THR A 448 -5.43 6.84 -3.12
N PRO A 449 -4.92 8.10 -3.17
CA PRO A 449 -4.96 9.02 -2.03
C PRO A 449 -6.36 9.24 -1.47
N LEU A 450 -6.44 9.77 -0.24
CA LEU A 450 -7.71 10.03 0.43
C LEU A 450 -8.66 10.82 -0.47
N THR A 451 -9.83 10.27 -0.75
CA THR A 451 -10.84 10.95 -1.56
C THR A 451 -12.23 10.72 -0.99
N ALA A 452 -13.09 11.74 -1.15
CA ALA A 452 -14.51 11.67 -0.84
C ALA A 452 -15.34 11.19 -2.06
N SER A 453 -14.69 10.91 -3.20
CA SER A 453 -15.37 10.45 -4.41
C SER A 453 -15.61 8.94 -4.38
N ALA A 454 -16.81 8.53 -3.97
CA ALA A 454 -17.22 7.12 -4.00
C ALA A 454 -17.10 6.51 -5.41
N SER A 455 -17.45 7.26 -6.46
CA SER A 455 -17.34 6.81 -7.85
C SER A 455 -15.89 6.54 -8.26
N THR A 456 -14.95 7.42 -7.89
CA THR A 456 -13.51 7.22 -8.15
C THR A 456 -12.98 5.98 -7.45
N LEU A 457 -13.37 5.77 -6.18
CA LEU A 457 -12.95 4.61 -5.40
C LEU A 457 -13.49 3.31 -6.00
N LYS A 458 -14.78 3.26 -6.34
CA LYS A 458 -15.42 2.09 -6.97
C LYS A 458 -14.79 1.76 -8.32
N ALA A 459 -14.56 2.77 -9.17
CA ALA A 459 -13.89 2.59 -10.45
C ALA A 459 -12.47 2.04 -10.29
N LYS A 460 -11.75 2.45 -9.25
CA LYS A 460 -10.41 1.91 -8.98
C LYS A 460 -10.46 0.46 -8.50
N ILE A 461 -11.43 0.11 -7.66
CA ILE A 461 -11.64 -1.27 -7.21
C ILE A 461 -11.92 -2.20 -8.39
N ASP A 462 -12.74 -1.77 -9.35
CA ASP A 462 -13.06 -2.57 -10.54
C ASP A 462 -11.83 -2.82 -11.46
N GLN A 463 -10.77 -2.01 -11.33
CA GLN A 463 -9.51 -2.18 -12.06
C GLN A 463 -8.53 -3.15 -11.40
N MET A 464 -8.78 -3.58 -10.17
CA MET A 464 -7.89 -4.50 -9.45
C MET A 464 -7.85 -5.86 -10.17
N ARG A 465 -6.67 -6.44 -10.28
CA ARG A 465 -6.41 -7.75 -10.89
C ARG A 465 -5.47 -8.52 -9.99
N GLY A 466 -5.72 -9.82 -9.83
CA GLY A 466 -4.89 -10.69 -9.02
C GLY A 466 -3.58 -10.99 -9.73
N GLY A 467 -2.48 -11.11 -9.00
CA GLY A 467 -1.20 -11.55 -9.56
C GLY A 467 -0.02 -11.34 -8.64
N GLY A 468 1.05 -12.08 -8.90
CA GLY A 468 2.29 -12.01 -8.12
C GLY A 468 2.19 -12.60 -6.72
N SER A 469 3.26 -12.44 -5.97
CA SER A 469 3.44 -12.92 -4.60
C SER A 469 2.97 -11.90 -3.56
N THR A 470 3.03 -12.22 -2.27
CA THR A 470 2.33 -11.49 -1.20
C THR A 470 3.31 -10.74 -0.29
N ALA A 471 3.38 -9.41 -0.44
CA ALA A 471 4.15 -8.52 0.42
C ALA A 471 3.23 -7.71 1.37
N GLY A 472 2.48 -8.42 2.21
CA GLY A 472 1.48 -7.82 3.10
C GLY A 472 2.03 -6.79 4.08
N GLN A 473 3.26 -6.97 4.56
CA GLN A 473 3.96 -6.01 5.41
C GLN A 473 4.11 -4.63 4.73
N ILE A 474 4.29 -4.59 3.40
CA ILE A 474 4.33 -3.34 2.63
C ILE A 474 2.93 -2.73 2.52
N GLY A 475 1.91 -3.56 2.26
CA GLY A 475 0.51 -3.13 2.24
C GLY A 475 0.09 -2.47 3.57
N ILE A 476 0.45 -3.09 4.69
CA ILE A 476 0.20 -2.58 6.05
C ILE A 476 0.92 -1.25 6.29
N ALA A 477 2.20 -1.16 5.95
CA ALA A 477 2.95 0.09 6.05
C ALA A 477 2.28 1.21 5.24
N TRP A 478 1.85 0.93 4.02
CA TRP A 478 1.21 1.93 3.17
C TRP A 478 -0.19 2.32 3.63
N ALA A 479 -0.99 1.41 4.20
CA ALA A 479 -2.24 1.80 4.85
C ALA A 479 -2.00 2.86 5.93
N TRP A 480 -0.93 2.71 6.73
CA TRP A 480 -0.55 3.73 7.70
C TRP A 480 -0.08 5.02 7.02
N TYR A 481 0.77 4.93 6.00
CA TYR A 481 1.30 6.09 5.29
C TYR A 481 0.22 6.92 4.60
N MET A 482 -0.85 6.30 4.10
CA MET A 482 -2.01 7.01 3.54
C MET A 482 -2.76 7.84 4.60
N LEU A 483 -2.64 7.50 5.88
CA LEU A 483 -3.27 8.18 7.01
C LEU A 483 -2.31 9.14 7.74
N SER A 484 -1.03 9.13 7.40
CA SER A 484 0.00 9.82 8.16
C SER A 484 0.17 11.28 7.72
N PRO A 485 0.02 12.28 8.61
CA PRO A 485 0.34 13.67 8.29
C PRO A 485 1.82 13.87 7.90
N ASN A 486 2.72 12.94 8.24
CA ASN A 486 4.11 12.99 7.79
C ASN A 486 4.28 12.63 6.32
N PHE A 487 3.33 11.90 5.74
CA PHE A 487 3.28 11.62 4.30
C PHE A 487 2.44 12.64 3.53
N ALA A 488 1.87 13.65 4.19
CA ALA A 488 1.00 14.64 3.55
C ALA A 488 1.69 15.43 2.42
N SER A 489 3.02 15.56 2.42
CA SER A 489 3.75 16.21 1.34
C SER A 489 3.82 15.38 0.05
N LEU A 490 3.52 14.08 0.12
CA LEU A 490 3.49 13.18 -1.04
C LEU A 490 2.16 13.29 -1.81
N PHE A 491 1.12 13.85 -1.18
CA PHE A 491 -0.22 13.93 -1.75
C PHE A 491 -0.64 15.38 -1.94
N ASP A 492 -1.53 15.63 -2.90
CA ASP A 492 -1.99 16.97 -3.24
C ASP A 492 -3.44 17.23 -2.78
N GLY A 493 -3.73 18.50 -2.51
CA GLY A 493 -5.08 19.00 -2.23
C GLY A 493 -5.84 18.19 -1.17
N ALA A 494 -7.03 17.73 -1.53
CA ALA A 494 -7.93 16.97 -0.64
C ALA A 494 -7.41 15.56 -0.29
N GLY A 495 -6.38 15.08 -0.98
CA GLY A 495 -5.70 13.79 -0.74
C GLY A 495 -4.77 13.77 0.46
N LYS A 496 -4.50 14.92 1.06
CA LYS A 496 -3.63 15.03 2.23
C LYS A 496 -4.32 14.50 3.49
N PRO A 497 -3.68 13.59 4.25
CA PRO A 497 -4.16 13.16 5.55
C PRO A 497 -4.10 14.30 6.58
N GLY A 498 -5.12 14.39 7.43
CA GLY A 498 -5.19 15.33 8.54
C GLY A 498 -4.24 15.00 9.69
N ALA A 499 -4.18 15.88 10.70
CA ALA A 499 -3.38 15.66 11.90
C ALA A 499 -3.89 14.47 12.74
N TYR A 500 -3.01 13.92 13.59
CA TYR A 500 -3.40 12.96 14.64
C TYR A 500 -4.12 13.69 15.77
N ALA A 501 -5.41 14.00 15.57
CA ALA A 501 -6.29 14.62 16.55
C ALA A 501 -7.53 13.72 16.74
N PRO A 502 -7.49 12.68 17.59
CA PRO A 502 -8.57 11.68 17.70
C PRO A 502 -9.95 12.25 18.04
N THR A 503 -9.99 13.43 18.66
CA THR A 503 -11.20 14.20 18.96
C THR A 503 -11.82 14.87 17.73
N GLU A 504 -11.02 15.17 16.70
CA GLU A 504 -11.44 15.88 15.49
C GLU A 504 -11.47 14.98 14.24
N THR A 505 -10.59 13.98 14.18
CA THR A 505 -10.40 13.08 13.03
C THR A 505 -10.21 11.65 13.52
N LEU A 506 -11.14 10.77 13.16
CA LEU A 506 -11.01 9.34 13.29
C LEU A 506 -10.19 8.79 12.13
N LYS A 507 -9.07 8.13 12.44
CA LYS A 507 -8.21 7.46 11.46
C LYS A 507 -8.35 5.95 11.60
N VAL A 508 -8.61 5.28 10.49
CA VAL A 508 -8.91 3.84 10.45
C VAL A 508 -8.07 3.16 9.37
N ALA A 509 -7.30 2.14 9.73
CA ALA A 509 -6.69 1.23 8.78
C ALA A 509 -7.53 -0.05 8.70
N ILE A 510 -7.82 -0.51 7.49
CA ILE A 510 -8.46 -1.79 7.22
C ILE A 510 -7.45 -2.63 6.44
N LEU A 511 -7.03 -3.74 7.03
CA LEU A 511 -6.05 -4.65 6.48
C LEU A 511 -6.76 -5.94 6.06
N MET A 512 -6.56 -6.38 4.83
CA MET A 512 -7.14 -7.63 4.34
C MET A 512 -6.05 -8.47 3.66
N THR A 513 -6.04 -9.78 3.90
CA THR A 513 -5.25 -10.75 3.15
C THR A 513 -5.95 -12.11 3.03
N ASP A 514 -5.64 -12.84 1.96
CA ASP A 514 -6.05 -14.24 1.76
C ASP A 514 -4.89 -15.24 1.73
N GLY A 515 -3.66 -14.77 1.97
CA GLY A 515 -2.48 -15.60 1.83
C GLY A 515 -1.31 -15.18 2.72
N GLU A 516 -0.36 -16.10 2.85
CA GLU A 516 0.83 -15.93 3.66
C GLU A 516 1.76 -14.84 3.13
N PHE A 517 2.40 -14.09 4.04
CA PHE A 517 3.32 -13.01 3.66
C PHE A 517 4.68 -13.60 3.29
N ASN A 518 4.86 -13.91 2.01
CA ASN A 518 6.00 -14.65 1.50
C ASN A 518 7.07 -13.78 0.82
N THR A 519 6.87 -12.46 0.71
CA THR A 519 7.72 -11.58 -0.13
C THR A 519 8.42 -10.48 0.67
N PRO A 520 9.49 -10.80 1.43
CA PRO A 520 10.37 -9.81 2.06
C PRO A 520 11.50 -9.36 1.12
N PHE A 521 12.04 -8.15 1.32
CA PHE A 521 13.07 -7.59 0.44
C PHE A 521 14.44 -7.34 1.10
N ARG A 522 15.46 -7.35 0.24
CA ARG A 522 16.82 -6.91 0.50
C ARG A 522 17.30 -6.02 -0.66
N ASP A 523 17.69 -4.79 -0.35
CA ASP A 523 18.21 -3.81 -1.33
C ASP A 523 17.30 -3.67 -2.58
N GLY A 524 15.98 -3.72 -2.31
CA GLY A 524 14.90 -3.62 -3.28
C GLY A 524 14.60 -4.85 -4.13
N VAL A 525 15.32 -5.95 -3.92
CA VAL A 525 15.09 -7.26 -4.56
C VAL A 525 14.50 -8.23 -3.54
N ILE A 526 13.70 -9.20 -3.98
CA ILE A 526 13.17 -10.26 -3.11
C ILE A 526 14.34 -11.01 -2.44
N GLY A 527 14.29 -11.16 -1.11
CA GLY A 527 15.35 -11.77 -0.31
C GLY A 527 15.48 -13.28 -0.51
N LEU A 528 16.65 -13.83 -0.15
CA LEU A 528 16.93 -15.28 -0.18
C LEU A 528 15.98 -16.09 0.70
N ASP A 529 15.53 -15.49 1.79
CA ASP A 529 14.64 -16.04 2.81
C ASP A 529 13.15 -15.84 2.47
N ALA A 530 12.83 -15.44 1.24
CA ALA A 530 11.45 -15.34 0.79
C ALA A 530 10.75 -16.70 0.80
N GLY A 531 9.46 -16.68 1.15
CA GLY A 531 8.62 -17.88 1.19
C GLY A 531 8.28 -18.42 -0.20
N THR A 532 7.67 -19.61 -0.22
CA THR A 532 7.21 -20.25 -1.46
C THR A 532 6.19 -19.38 -2.21
N GLY A 533 6.31 -19.31 -3.53
CA GLY A 533 5.44 -18.51 -4.39
C GLY A 533 5.99 -17.12 -4.75
N SER A 534 7.16 -16.74 -4.25
CA SER A 534 7.79 -15.42 -4.48
C SER A 534 8.68 -15.33 -5.72
N GLY A 535 8.40 -16.12 -6.76
CA GLY A 535 9.21 -16.19 -7.98
C GLY A 535 10.36 -17.20 -7.93
N ALA A 536 11.18 -17.23 -8.97
CA ALA A 536 12.30 -18.16 -9.13
C ALA A 536 13.58 -17.68 -8.43
N LEU A 537 14.48 -18.60 -8.06
CA LEU A 537 15.72 -18.27 -7.35
C LEU A 537 16.65 -17.28 -8.11
N ASN A 538 16.53 -17.24 -9.44
CA ASN A 538 17.26 -16.27 -10.27
C ASN A 538 16.71 -14.83 -10.20
N THR A 539 15.58 -14.60 -9.51
CA THR A 539 15.03 -13.26 -9.23
C THR A 539 15.20 -12.87 -7.77
N HIS A 540 15.74 -13.76 -6.93
CA HIS A 540 16.03 -13.51 -5.52
C HIS A 540 17.48 -13.07 -5.35
N ILE A 541 17.74 -12.07 -4.51
CA ILE A 541 19.10 -11.72 -4.15
C ILE A 541 19.67 -12.74 -3.19
N ASN A 542 20.96 -13.08 -3.34
CA ASN A 542 21.65 -14.07 -2.49
C ASN A 542 21.99 -13.55 -1.08
N LEU A 543 21.04 -12.89 -0.45
CA LEU A 543 21.13 -12.31 0.90
C LEU A 543 19.75 -12.34 1.53
N ASN A 544 19.69 -12.62 2.83
CA ASN A 544 18.44 -12.53 3.58
C ASN A 544 17.92 -11.09 3.60
N SER A 545 16.60 -10.99 3.74
CA SER A 545 15.84 -9.75 3.89
C SER A 545 16.42 -8.83 4.96
N SER A 546 16.33 -7.52 4.72
CA SER A 546 16.96 -6.52 5.60
C SER A 546 16.31 -6.42 6.98
N ASN A 547 15.01 -6.68 7.04
CA ASN A 547 14.19 -6.52 8.25
C ASN A 547 13.76 -7.87 8.84
N GLY A 548 14.25 -8.98 8.29
CA GLY A 548 13.85 -10.33 8.68
C GLY A 548 12.41 -10.66 8.28
N ASP A 549 11.82 -11.55 9.07
CA ASP A 549 10.52 -12.15 8.77
C ASP A 549 9.37 -11.11 8.59
N PRO A 550 8.59 -11.18 7.50
CA PRO A 550 7.54 -10.20 7.19
C PRO A 550 6.34 -10.24 8.16
N PHE A 551 6.08 -11.34 8.86
CA PHE A 551 5.02 -11.41 9.86
C PHE A 551 5.37 -10.55 11.08
N ALA A 552 6.60 -10.70 11.58
CA ALA A 552 7.11 -9.86 12.67
C ALA A 552 7.12 -8.37 12.31
N GLN A 553 7.53 -8.03 11.09
CA GLN A 553 7.51 -6.64 10.58
C GLN A 553 6.09 -6.04 10.63
N SER A 554 5.10 -6.82 10.21
CA SER A 554 3.70 -6.39 10.14
C SER A 554 3.16 -6.00 11.52
N VAL A 555 3.50 -6.77 12.55
CA VAL A 555 3.05 -6.53 13.92
C VAL A 555 3.71 -5.29 14.52
N GLU A 556 4.99 -5.04 14.22
CA GLU A 556 5.67 -3.81 14.63
C GLU A 556 5.04 -2.56 13.99
N LEU A 557 4.68 -2.63 12.70
CA LEU A 557 3.95 -1.57 12.02
C LEU A 557 2.58 -1.31 12.65
N CYS A 558 1.86 -2.38 13.00
CA CYS A 558 0.57 -2.27 13.70
C CYS A 558 0.71 -1.66 15.10
N ARG A 559 1.73 -2.05 15.87
CA ARG A 559 2.05 -1.41 17.17
C ARG A 559 2.31 0.08 17.01
N ALA A 560 3.05 0.48 15.98
CA ALA A 560 3.32 1.88 15.69
C ALA A 560 2.05 2.66 15.28
N MET A 561 1.14 2.04 14.51
CA MET A 561 -0.18 2.60 14.21
C MET A 561 -1.02 2.83 15.47
N HIS A 562 -1.10 1.83 16.36
CA HIS A 562 -1.84 1.93 17.62
C HIS A 562 -1.30 3.06 18.50
N ALA A 563 0.03 3.23 18.56
CA ALA A 563 0.67 4.31 19.31
C ALA A 563 0.30 5.72 18.81
N ARG A 564 -0.17 5.84 17.55
CA ARG A 564 -0.70 7.09 16.98
C ARG A 564 -2.21 7.24 17.10
N GLY A 565 -2.90 6.29 17.74
CA GLY A 565 -4.35 6.29 17.88
C GLY A 565 -5.10 5.94 16.59
N VAL A 566 -4.46 5.23 15.66
CA VAL A 566 -5.13 4.67 14.48
C VAL A 566 -5.89 3.41 14.89
N VAL A 567 -7.17 3.33 14.53
CA VAL A 567 -7.97 2.11 14.73
C VAL A 567 -7.68 1.15 13.58
N VAL A 568 -7.27 -0.08 13.89
CA VAL A 568 -6.89 -1.10 12.91
C VAL A 568 -7.93 -2.21 12.93
N TYR A 569 -8.63 -2.39 11.81
CA TYR A 569 -9.45 -3.56 11.52
C TYR A 569 -8.69 -4.50 10.60
N THR A 570 -8.83 -5.80 10.84
CA THR A 570 -8.17 -6.83 10.04
C THR A 570 -9.19 -7.86 9.56
N VAL A 571 -9.08 -8.28 8.30
CA VAL A 571 -9.95 -9.28 7.70
C VAL A 571 -9.07 -10.38 7.09
N GLY A 572 -9.08 -11.56 7.71
CA GLY A 572 -8.45 -12.75 7.15
C GLY A 572 -9.45 -13.48 6.26
N PHE A 573 -9.21 -13.52 4.95
CA PHE A 573 -10.12 -14.12 3.99
C PHE A 573 -9.62 -15.50 3.56
N ASP A 574 -10.36 -16.57 3.87
CA ASP A 574 -10.02 -17.94 3.47
C ASP A 574 -8.59 -18.37 3.90
N LEU A 575 -8.14 -17.89 5.06
CA LEU A 575 -6.83 -18.24 5.66
C LEU A 575 -6.84 -19.61 6.36
N GLY A 576 -7.99 -20.28 6.42
CA GLY A 576 -8.15 -21.48 7.25
C GLY A 576 -8.06 -21.19 8.75
N SER A 577 -7.79 -22.23 9.54
CA SER A 577 -7.65 -22.16 11.01
C SER A 577 -6.25 -22.52 11.49
N ASP A 578 -5.33 -22.80 10.58
CA ASP A 578 -3.96 -23.17 10.94
C ASP A 578 -3.24 -21.92 11.45
N THR A 579 -2.94 -21.94 12.75
CA THR A 579 -1.99 -21.01 13.36
C THR A 579 -0.63 -21.68 13.33
N GLY A 580 0.44 -20.89 13.21
CA GLY A 580 1.78 -21.46 13.13
C GLY A 580 2.24 -22.00 14.49
N ARG A 581 3.49 -21.78 14.87
CA ARG A 581 3.98 -22.33 16.15
C ARG A 581 3.31 -21.60 17.32
N PRO A 582 2.94 -22.30 18.41
CA PRO A 582 2.33 -21.66 19.57
C PRO A 582 3.19 -20.50 20.10
N ASN A 583 2.57 -19.32 20.27
CA ASN A 583 3.21 -18.08 20.74
C ASN A 583 4.27 -17.49 19.79
N VAL A 584 4.26 -17.87 18.52
CA VAL A 584 5.07 -17.26 17.47
C VAL A 584 4.14 -16.63 16.44
N ILE A 585 4.54 -15.50 15.88
CA ILE A 585 3.80 -14.86 14.79
C ILE A 585 4.48 -15.32 13.51
N ASP A 586 3.98 -16.41 12.93
CA ASP A 586 4.53 -17.03 11.71
C ASP A 586 3.44 -17.50 10.72
N SER A 587 2.23 -16.93 10.84
CA SER A 587 1.17 -17.06 9.84
C SER A 587 0.46 -15.72 9.60
N ALA A 588 -0.21 -15.60 8.44
CA ALA A 588 -1.06 -14.46 8.12
C ALA A 588 -2.21 -14.32 9.14
N LEU A 589 -2.76 -15.44 9.62
CA LEU A 589 -3.80 -15.45 10.64
C LEU A 589 -3.30 -14.81 11.95
N ASP A 590 -2.11 -15.21 12.42
CA ASP A 590 -1.48 -14.65 13.62
C ASP A 590 -1.25 -13.13 13.48
N VAL A 591 -0.82 -12.67 12.30
CA VAL A 591 -0.69 -11.24 12.03
C VAL A 591 -2.02 -10.53 12.08
N MET A 592 -3.06 -11.05 11.43
CA MET A 592 -4.39 -10.42 11.43
C MET A 592 -4.93 -10.30 12.85
N GLU A 593 -4.83 -11.35 13.67
CA GLU A 593 -5.26 -11.30 15.06
C GLU A 593 -4.46 -10.30 15.91
N ALA A 594 -3.13 -10.26 15.75
CA ALA A 594 -2.25 -9.40 16.54
C ALA A 594 -2.31 -7.92 16.11
N CYS A 595 -2.62 -7.65 14.84
CA CYS A 595 -2.70 -6.29 14.30
C CYS A 595 -3.99 -5.57 14.67
N ALA A 596 -5.10 -6.29 14.86
CA ALA A 596 -6.39 -5.70 15.22
C ALA A 596 -6.30 -4.88 16.52
N THR A 597 -6.90 -3.68 16.55
CA THR A 597 -6.93 -2.84 17.78
C THR A 597 -7.53 -3.58 18.97
N ASN A 598 -8.53 -4.42 18.71
CA ASN A 598 -9.03 -5.38 19.66
C ASN A 598 -9.43 -6.66 18.91
N LYS A 599 -8.76 -7.78 19.20
CA LYS A 599 -9.01 -9.07 18.56
C LYS A 599 -10.49 -9.49 18.54
N ASN A 600 -11.26 -9.20 19.59
CA ASN A 600 -12.64 -9.68 19.68
C ASN A 600 -13.64 -8.83 18.88
N THR A 601 -13.26 -7.60 18.48
CA THR A 601 -14.19 -6.64 17.86
C THR A 601 -13.69 -6.06 16.55
N HIS A 602 -12.39 -6.14 16.27
CA HIS A 602 -11.75 -5.54 15.09
C HIS A 602 -11.07 -6.58 14.18
N PHE A 603 -10.99 -7.84 14.59
CA PHE A 603 -10.58 -8.94 13.72
C PHE A 603 -11.80 -9.70 13.21
N PHE A 604 -11.81 -9.97 11.90
CA PHE A 604 -12.84 -10.72 11.21
C PHE A 604 -12.20 -11.85 10.42
N GLN A 605 -12.64 -13.07 10.67
CA GLN A 605 -12.29 -14.23 9.85
C GLN A 605 -13.44 -14.49 8.88
N ALA A 606 -13.16 -14.42 7.58
CA ALA A 606 -14.13 -14.62 6.52
C ALA A 606 -13.78 -15.90 5.75
N ASN A 607 -14.63 -16.92 5.78
CA ASN A 607 -14.37 -18.19 5.10
C ASN A 607 -15.08 -18.28 3.73
N SER A 608 -15.86 -17.26 3.37
CA SER A 608 -16.60 -17.18 2.12
C SER A 608 -16.76 -15.74 1.66
N GLY A 609 -17.10 -15.54 0.38
CA GLY A 609 -17.40 -14.22 -0.15
C GLY A 609 -18.59 -13.53 0.53
N ALA A 610 -19.52 -14.30 1.11
CA ALA A 610 -20.62 -13.77 1.91
C ALA A 610 -20.13 -13.24 3.26
N ASP A 611 -19.28 -14.00 3.95
CA ASP A 611 -18.66 -13.58 5.22
C ASP A 611 -17.78 -12.34 5.02
N LEU A 612 -17.05 -12.28 3.91
CA LEU A 612 -16.23 -11.13 3.54
C LEU A 612 -17.08 -9.86 3.38
N LYS A 613 -18.21 -9.96 2.67
CA LYS A 613 -19.16 -8.85 2.52
C LYS A 613 -19.73 -8.42 3.87
N GLU A 614 -20.06 -9.37 4.76
CA GLU A 614 -20.58 -9.03 6.08
C GLU A 614 -19.51 -8.39 6.98
N ALA A 615 -18.26 -8.87 6.94
CA ALA A 615 -17.15 -8.26 7.67
C ALA A 615 -16.97 -6.78 7.29
N PHE A 616 -16.92 -6.48 5.98
CA PHE A 616 -16.80 -5.10 5.49
C PHE A 616 -18.01 -4.23 5.87
N ARG A 617 -19.23 -4.79 5.85
CA ARG A 617 -20.44 -4.10 6.34
C ARG A 617 -20.38 -3.83 7.84
N ALA A 618 -19.93 -4.79 8.63
CA ALA A 618 -19.78 -4.65 10.08
C ALA A 618 -18.78 -3.55 10.42
N ILE A 619 -17.62 -3.53 9.76
CA ILE A 619 -16.61 -2.48 9.88
C ILE A 619 -17.21 -1.11 9.52
N GLY A 620 -17.91 -0.99 8.38
CA GLY A 620 -18.53 0.28 7.97
C GLY A 620 -19.56 0.80 8.98
N ARG A 621 -20.38 -0.08 9.56
CA ARG A 621 -21.35 0.28 10.62
C ARG A 621 -20.63 0.75 11.88
N ASP A 622 -19.54 0.09 12.27
CA ASP A 622 -18.78 0.45 13.45
C ASP A 622 -18.05 1.80 13.29
N ILE A 623 -17.43 2.05 12.14
CA ILE A 623 -16.83 3.35 11.79
C ILE A 623 -17.88 4.47 11.87
N THR A 624 -19.09 4.23 11.33
CA THR A 624 -20.20 5.20 11.41
C THR A 624 -20.59 5.49 12.85
N ARG A 625 -20.62 4.47 13.73
CA ARG A 625 -20.88 4.65 15.17
C ARG A 625 -19.77 5.44 15.85
N LEU A 626 -18.51 5.11 15.58
CA LEU A 626 -17.35 5.79 16.13
C LEU A 626 -17.27 7.25 15.70
N ARG A 627 -17.71 7.58 14.49
CA ARG A 627 -17.74 8.97 13.99
C ARG A 627 -18.61 9.88 14.85
N ILE A 628 -19.67 9.36 15.44
CA ILE A 628 -20.57 10.12 16.30
C ILE A 628 -19.87 10.25 17.66
N ALA A 629 -19.39 11.45 17.98
CA ALA A 629 -18.77 11.70 19.28
C ALA A 629 -19.82 11.52 20.39
N ARG A 630 -19.45 10.81 21.46
CA ARG A 630 -20.32 10.58 22.63
C ARG A 630 -20.27 11.74 23.61
#